data_AF-A0A849DKD5-F1
#
_entry.id   AF-A0A849DKD5-F1
#
_cell.length_a   1.000
_cell.length_b   1.000
_cell.length_c   1.000
_cell.angle_alpha   90.00
_cell.angle_beta   90.00
_cell.angle_gamma   90.00
#
_symmetry.space_group_name_H-M   'P 1'
#
loop_
_entity.id
_entity.type
_entity.pdbx_description
1 polymer ?
#
loop_
_entity_poly.entity_id
_entity_poly.type
_entity_poly.pdbx_seq_one_letter_code
_entity_poly.pdbx_strand_id
1 'polypeptide(L)'
;MDRQSPAHQDASGASDSATSNPVEIAALAGAAPPGTDATAPAATPPGGCTAAATRLFREGLRSDDRPLAADLQAAAEERTLADSRVITATRSWAACMRRAGYTYRTPADPLTEQWAARPTPTEIAIAKADVVCTRETNLPGIAVAVMAAIQREQVATHRAALETGRSVIDEYVRKARTIIDGGSG
;
A
#
# COMPACT_ATOMS: atom_id res chain seq x y z
N MET A 1 -13.54 -43.73 -29.72
CA MET A 1 -13.57 -43.85 -28.24
C MET A 1 -12.22 -43.38 -27.71
N ASP A 2 -11.77 -42.16 -28.03
CA ASP A 2 -12.29 -40.87 -27.54
C ASP A 2 -12.33 -40.78 -26.03
N ARG A 3 -11.32 -40.12 -25.45
CA ARG A 3 -11.50 -39.09 -24.41
C ARG A 3 -10.40 -38.03 -24.54
N GLN A 4 -10.65 -37.08 -25.44
CA GLN A 4 -10.11 -35.73 -25.31
C GLN A 4 -10.78 -35.10 -24.07
N SER A 5 -10.03 -34.75 -23.03
CA SER A 5 -10.53 -33.87 -21.96
C SER A 5 -10.15 -32.42 -22.29
N PRO A 6 -11.08 -31.46 -22.18
CA PRO A 6 -10.79 -30.07 -22.42
C PRO A 6 -10.02 -29.49 -21.23
N ALA A 7 -8.91 -28.81 -21.51
CA ALA A 7 -8.30 -27.90 -20.56
C ALA A 7 -9.24 -26.70 -20.39
N HIS A 8 -10.05 -26.71 -19.34
CA HIS A 8 -10.72 -25.52 -18.84
C HIS A 8 -9.63 -24.55 -18.36
N GLN A 9 -9.43 -23.48 -19.12
CA GLN A 9 -8.69 -22.30 -18.67
C GLN A 9 -9.63 -21.51 -17.76
N ASP A 10 -9.67 -21.89 -16.48
CA ASP A 10 -10.26 -21.04 -15.46
C ASP A 10 -9.24 -19.94 -15.13
N ALA A 11 -9.33 -18.85 -15.91
CA ALA A 11 -8.77 -17.57 -15.53
C ALA A 11 -9.52 -17.11 -14.26
N SER A 12 -8.91 -17.34 -13.10
CA SER A 12 -9.42 -16.84 -11.81
C SER A 12 -8.31 -16.09 -11.09
N GLY A 13 -8.51 -14.78 -10.94
CA GLY A 13 -7.80 -13.98 -9.95
C GLY A 13 -6.95 -12.82 -10.49
N ALA A 14 -7.22 -12.27 -11.67
CA ALA A 14 -6.91 -10.86 -11.90
C ALA A 14 -7.98 -10.07 -11.15
N SER A 15 -7.63 -9.39 -10.07
CA SER A 15 -8.52 -8.43 -9.42
C SER A 15 -9.00 -7.42 -10.46
N ASP A 16 -10.31 -7.27 -10.62
CA ASP A 16 -11.00 -6.25 -11.41
C ASP A 16 -10.72 -4.84 -10.86
N SER A 17 -9.46 -4.41 -10.94
CA SER A 17 -9.03 -3.04 -10.65
C SER A 17 -8.99 -2.20 -11.92
N ALA A 18 -9.43 -2.74 -13.06
CA ALA A 18 -9.51 -2.04 -14.33
C ALA A 18 -10.95 -1.58 -14.57
N THR A 19 -11.11 -0.25 -14.58
CA THR A 19 -12.30 0.56 -14.87
C THR A 19 -13.40 0.57 -13.82
N SER A 20 -13.17 1.26 -12.70
CA SER A 20 -14.26 1.83 -11.92
C SER A 20 -15.09 2.77 -12.80
N ASN A 21 -16.42 2.67 -12.76
CA ASN A 21 -17.31 3.51 -13.57
C ASN A 21 -17.13 4.99 -13.14
N PRO A 22 -16.89 5.93 -14.07
CA PRO A 22 -16.73 7.35 -13.74
C PRO A 22 -17.91 7.95 -12.94
N VAL A 23 -19.13 7.46 -13.16
CA VAL A 23 -20.32 7.85 -12.39
C VAL A 23 -20.26 7.32 -10.95
N GLU A 24 -19.77 6.09 -10.75
CA GLU A 24 -19.57 5.52 -9.41
C GLU A 24 -18.48 6.27 -8.64
N ILE A 25 -17.37 6.64 -9.31
CA ILE A 25 -16.34 7.50 -8.72
C ILE A 25 -16.95 8.86 -8.32
N ALA A 26 -17.74 9.46 -9.21
CA ALA A 26 -18.41 10.73 -8.93
C ALA A 26 -19.39 10.63 -7.75
N ALA A 27 -20.14 9.54 -7.64
CA ALA A 27 -20.99 9.27 -6.48
C ALA A 27 -20.17 9.09 -5.20
N LEU A 28 -19.08 8.32 -5.27
CA LEU A 28 -18.23 7.98 -4.12
C LEU A 28 -17.48 9.20 -3.56
N ALA A 29 -16.89 10.00 -4.45
CA ALA A 29 -16.02 11.14 -4.11
C ALA A 29 -16.75 12.49 -4.14
N GLY A 30 -17.95 12.55 -4.72
CA GLY A 30 -18.70 13.80 -4.92
C GLY A 30 -18.18 14.67 -6.07
N ALA A 31 -17.19 14.19 -6.82
CA ALA A 31 -16.58 14.89 -7.95
C ALA A 31 -16.15 13.90 -9.04
N ALA A 32 -16.23 14.31 -10.30
CA ALA A 32 -15.82 13.51 -11.45
C ALA A 32 -14.30 13.24 -11.42
N PRO A 33 -13.86 12.06 -11.87
CA PRO A 33 -12.43 11.83 -12.12
C PRO A 33 -11.91 12.79 -13.21
N PRO A 34 -10.63 13.22 -13.13
CA PRO A 34 -10.03 14.12 -14.13
C PRO A 34 -10.18 13.59 -15.56
N GLY A 35 -10.54 14.47 -16.50
CA GLY A 35 -10.71 14.12 -17.91
C GLY A 35 -12.02 13.42 -18.25
N THR A 36 -13.02 13.46 -17.35
CA THR A 36 -14.36 12.92 -17.61
C THR A 36 -15.44 13.97 -17.35
N ASP A 37 -16.53 13.88 -18.11
CA ASP A 37 -17.75 14.70 -17.92
C ASP A 37 -18.79 13.96 -17.05
N ALA A 38 -18.35 12.97 -16.27
CA ALA A 38 -19.22 12.17 -15.43
C ALA A 38 -19.85 13.04 -14.34
N THR A 39 -21.15 12.86 -14.10
CA THR A 39 -21.86 13.57 -13.04
C THR A 39 -22.30 12.59 -11.97
N ALA A 40 -22.16 13.00 -10.71
CA ALA A 40 -22.68 12.23 -9.60
C ALA A 40 -24.23 12.19 -9.70
N PRO A 41 -24.88 11.06 -9.40
CA PRO A 41 -26.34 10.99 -9.34
C PRO A 41 -26.91 12.08 -8.41
N ALA A 42 -28.10 12.61 -8.73
CA ALA A 42 -28.71 13.72 -7.97
C ALA A 42 -28.91 13.43 -6.47
N ALA A 43 -29.04 12.15 -6.08
CA ALA A 43 -29.15 11.73 -4.68
C ALA A 43 -27.81 11.65 -3.93
N THR A 44 -26.68 11.97 -4.59
CA THR A 44 -25.35 11.90 -3.97
C THR A 44 -25.23 12.96 -2.87
N PRO A 45 -24.84 12.58 -1.63
CA PRO A 45 -24.64 13.54 -0.56
C PRO A 45 -23.55 14.57 -0.87
N PRO A 46 -23.56 15.75 -0.22
CA PRO A 46 -22.47 16.71 -0.34
C PRO A 46 -21.10 16.08 0.00
N GLY A 47 -20.16 16.18 -0.93
CA GLY A 47 -18.82 15.56 -0.85
C GLY A 47 -18.79 14.06 -1.15
N GLY A 48 -19.87 13.48 -1.67
CA GLY A 48 -19.95 12.08 -2.05
C GLY A 48 -20.33 11.14 -0.90
N CYS A 49 -20.58 9.89 -1.25
CA CYS A 49 -20.91 8.83 -0.30
C CYS A 49 -19.80 8.61 0.74
N THR A 50 -18.53 8.76 0.36
CA THR A 50 -17.39 8.60 1.30
C THR A 50 -17.40 9.66 2.38
N ALA A 51 -17.62 10.93 2.01
CA ALA A 51 -17.69 12.02 2.98
C ALA A 51 -18.92 11.86 3.89
N ALA A 52 -20.06 11.43 3.35
CA ALA A 52 -21.25 11.15 4.14
C ALA A 52 -21.02 10.01 5.14
N ALA A 53 -20.50 8.88 4.69
CA ALA A 53 -20.17 7.75 5.57
C ALA A 53 -19.16 8.17 6.65
N THR A 54 -18.10 8.90 6.27
CA THR A 54 -17.09 9.42 7.19
C THR A 54 -17.70 10.31 8.26
N ARG A 55 -18.60 11.23 7.90
CA ARG A 55 -19.32 12.05 8.88
C ARG A 55 -20.14 11.18 9.82
N LEU A 56 -20.88 10.20 9.31
CA LEU A 56 -21.76 9.34 10.11
C LEU A 56 -20.98 8.55 11.16
N PHE A 57 -19.92 7.82 10.79
CA PHE A 57 -19.20 7.01 11.76
C PHE A 57 -18.19 7.80 12.60
N ARG A 58 -17.85 9.05 12.24
CA ARG A 58 -16.99 9.93 13.06
C ARG A 58 -17.74 10.94 13.92
N GLU A 59 -19.02 11.16 13.69
CA GLU A 59 -19.81 12.12 14.47
C GLU A 59 -19.74 11.79 15.98
N GLY A 60 -19.43 12.82 16.78
CA GLY A 60 -19.24 12.70 18.24
C GLY A 60 -17.85 12.25 18.68
N LEU A 61 -16.95 11.94 17.74
CA LEU A 61 -15.59 11.47 18.02
C LEU A 61 -14.57 12.57 17.74
N ARG A 62 -13.47 12.62 18.51
CA ARG A 62 -12.47 13.69 18.42
C ARG A 62 -11.73 13.65 17.07
N SER A 63 -11.51 14.82 16.46
CA SER A 63 -11.09 14.98 15.06
C SER A 63 -9.59 14.94 14.76
N ASP A 64 -8.72 14.99 15.77
CA ASP A 64 -7.31 15.38 15.57
C ASP A 64 -6.37 14.20 15.23
N ASP A 65 -6.95 13.11 14.73
CA ASP A 65 -6.25 11.87 14.40
C ASP A 65 -5.51 11.98 13.07
N ARG A 66 -4.37 12.67 13.04
CA ARG A 66 -3.27 12.10 12.24
C ARG A 66 -2.86 10.87 13.03
N PRO A 67 -3.14 9.64 12.56
CA PRO A 67 -2.92 8.48 13.40
C PRO A 67 -1.44 8.43 13.69
N LEU A 68 -1.06 8.69 14.94
CA LEU A 68 0.33 8.68 15.42
C LEU A 68 1.10 7.47 14.88
N ALA A 69 0.42 6.34 14.70
CA ALA A 69 0.94 5.15 14.04
C ALA A 69 1.52 5.41 12.63
N ALA A 70 0.87 6.19 11.77
CA ALA A 70 1.36 6.54 10.44
C ALA A 70 2.60 7.43 10.51
N ASP A 71 2.63 8.41 11.43
CA ASP A 71 3.82 9.25 11.64
C ASP A 71 5.01 8.42 12.12
N LEU A 72 4.76 7.51 13.08
CA LEU A 72 5.79 6.61 13.58
C LEU A 72 6.27 5.64 12.50
N GLN A 73 5.37 5.15 11.64
CA GLN A 73 5.74 4.32 10.49
C GLN A 73 6.66 5.06 9.53
N ALA A 74 6.30 6.28 9.12
CA ALA A 74 7.14 7.09 8.23
C ALA A 74 8.52 7.36 8.85
N ALA A 75 8.55 7.74 10.13
CA ALA A 75 9.80 7.96 10.86
C ALA A 75 10.64 6.67 10.99
N ALA A 76 10.02 5.49 11.13
CA ALA A 76 10.72 4.21 11.18
C ALA A 76 11.37 3.87 9.84
N GLU A 77 10.67 4.13 8.74
CA GLU A 77 11.19 3.93 7.38
C GLU A 77 12.41 4.83 7.14
N GLU A 78 12.29 6.13 7.41
CA GLU A 78 13.41 7.09 7.28
C GLU A 78 14.62 6.68 8.11
N ARG A 79 14.41 6.33 9.38
CA ARG A 79 15.48 5.84 10.28
C ARG A 79 16.10 4.54 9.78
N THR A 80 15.32 3.65 9.18
CA THR A 80 15.83 2.38 8.62
C THR A 80 16.72 2.64 7.41
N LEU A 81 16.30 3.52 6.49
CA LEU A 81 17.08 3.89 5.31
C LEU A 81 18.39 4.60 5.68
N ALA A 82 18.41 5.32 6.81
CA ALA A 82 19.58 6.00 7.35
C ALA A 82 20.50 5.08 8.20
N ASP A 83 20.07 3.87 8.58
CA ASP A 83 20.87 2.97 9.42
C ASP A 83 22.11 2.48 8.67
N SER A 84 23.28 2.57 9.32
CA SER A 84 24.56 2.24 8.70
C SER A 84 24.64 0.79 8.20
N ARG A 85 23.92 -0.15 8.82
CA ARG A 85 23.87 -1.55 8.39
C ARG A 85 23.09 -1.68 7.08
N VAL A 86 21.98 -0.96 6.96
CA VAL A 86 21.16 -0.93 5.73
C VAL A 86 21.94 -0.24 4.61
N ILE A 87 22.57 0.91 4.87
CA ILE A 87 23.44 1.59 3.90
C ILE A 87 24.55 0.67 3.40
N THR A 88 25.18 -0.10 4.30
CA THR A 88 26.24 -1.05 3.94
C THR A 88 25.70 -2.18 3.05
N ALA A 89 24.57 -2.78 3.42
CA ALA A 89 23.93 -3.82 2.62
C ALA A 89 23.49 -3.31 1.24
N THR A 90 22.97 -2.08 1.16
CA THR A 90 22.63 -1.41 -0.10
C THR A 90 23.85 -1.22 -1.00
N ARG A 91 25.01 -0.83 -0.45
CA ARG A 91 26.26 -0.73 -1.21
C ARG A 91 26.74 -2.09 -1.72
N SER A 92 26.61 -3.15 -0.92
CA SER A 92 26.92 -4.51 -1.33
C SER A 92 25.99 -4.98 -2.46
N TRP A 93 24.70 -4.65 -2.38
CA TRP A 93 23.73 -4.95 -3.42
C TRP A 93 24.08 -4.24 -4.73
N ALA A 94 24.41 -2.94 -4.68
CA ALA A 94 24.83 -2.16 -5.84
C ALA A 94 26.11 -2.72 -6.48
N ALA A 95 27.05 -3.22 -5.66
CA ALA A 95 28.24 -3.91 -6.17
C ALA A 95 27.90 -5.23 -6.86
N CYS A 96 26.94 -6.00 -6.34
CA CYS A 96 26.45 -7.22 -6.98
C CYS A 96 25.78 -6.91 -8.34
N MET A 97 24.87 -5.94 -8.39
CA MET A 97 24.21 -5.53 -9.63
C MET A 97 25.23 -5.09 -10.69
N ARG A 98 26.27 -4.35 -10.29
CA ARG A 98 27.36 -3.96 -11.20
C ARG A 98 28.12 -5.15 -11.76
N ARG A 99 28.37 -6.20 -10.96
CA ARG A 99 28.96 -7.46 -11.47
C ARG A 99 28.03 -8.20 -12.43
N ALA A 100 26.73 -8.08 -12.24
CA ALA A 100 25.71 -8.61 -13.15
C ALA A 100 25.51 -7.77 -14.43
N GLY A 101 26.22 -6.64 -14.57
CA GLY A 101 26.16 -5.76 -15.74
C GLY A 101 25.19 -4.58 -15.63
N TYR A 102 24.62 -4.32 -14.46
CA TYR A 102 23.63 -3.27 -14.24
C TYR A 102 24.15 -2.19 -13.28
N THR A 103 23.96 -0.92 -13.61
CA THR A 103 24.44 0.20 -12.78
C THR A 103 23.28 0.84 -12.03
N TYR A 104 23.10 0.42 -10.77
CA TYR A 104 22.14 1.01 -9.84
C TYR A 104 22.83 1.31 -8.51
N ARG A 105 22.49 2.45 -7.91
CA ARG A 105 22.97 2.91 -6.59
C ARG A 105 22.12 2.32 -5.47
N THR A 106 20.81 2.21 -5.69
CA THR A 106 19.86 1.69 -4.70
C THR A 106 18.80 0.78 -5.36
N PRO A 107 18.15 -0.11 -4.60
CA PRO A 107 17.02 -0.90 -5.10
C PRO A 107 15.81 -0.07 -5.56
N ALA A 108 15.76 1.23 -5.24
CA ALA A 108 14.71 2.12 -5.73
C ALA A 108 14.97 2.61 -7.16
N ASP A 109 16.22 2.60 -7.62
CA ASP A 109 16.58 3.15 -8.93
C ASP A 109 15.84 2.45 -10.09
N PRO A 110 15.74 1.10 -10.14
CA PRO A 110 14.98 0.41 -11.20
C PRO A 110 13.49 0.76 -11.22
N LEU A 111 12.92 1.27 -10.11
CA LEU A 111 11.51 1.67 -10.04
C LEU A 111 11.25 3.02 -10.74
N THR A 112 12.31 3.78 -11.02
CA THR A 112 12.23 5.07 -11.71
C THR A 112 12.38 4.97 -13.23
N GLU A 113 12.71 3.77 -13.71
CA GLU A 113 12.86 3.48 -15.14
C GLU A 113 11.49 3.44 -15.83
N GLN A 114 11.45 3.87 -17.09
CA GLN A 114 10.25 3.78 -17.92
C GLN A 114 10.14 2.40 -18.55
N TRP A 115 9.55 1.45 -17.82
CA TRP A 115 9.25 0.12 -18.34
C TRP A 115 8.09 0.15 -19.34
N ALA A 116 8.10 -0.78 -20.28
CA ALA A 116 6.97 -0.99 -21.17
C ALA A 116 5.77 -1.55 -20.39
N ALA A 117 4.56 -1.39 -20.93
CA ALA A 117 3.34 -1.92 -20.29
C ALA A 117 3.36 -3.45 -20.12
N ARG A 118 4.19 -4.17 -20.89
CA ARG A 118 4.43 -5.61 -20.71
C ARG A 118 5.92 -5.83 -20.43
N PRO A 119 6.26 -6.75 -19.49
CA PRO A 119 7.64 -7.02 -19.15
C PRO A 119 8.49 -7.38 -20.37
N THR A 120 9.57 -6.64 -20.57
CA THR A 120 10.54 -6.94 -21.64
C THR A 120 11.53 -8.01 -21.20
N PRO A 121 12.22 -8.72 -22.12
CA PRO A 121 13.29 -9.65 -21.74
C PRO A 121 14.38 -9.00 -20.87
N THR A 122 14.71 -7.73 -21.14
CA THR A 122 15.68 -6.94 -20.36
C THR A 122 15.21 -6.70 -18.94
N GLU A 123 13.96 -6.25 -18.78
CA GLU A 123 13.35 -6.02 -17.47
C GLU A 123 13.31 -7.30 -16.64
N ILE A 124 12.93 -8.43 -17.26
CA ILE A 124 12.94 -9.75 -16.60
C ILE A 124 14.36 -10.14 -16.17
N ALA A 125 15.37 -9.86 -16.99
CA ALA A 125 16.76 -10.16 -16.65
C ALA A 125 17.25 -9.32 -15.46
N ILE A 126 16.91 -8.02 -15.43
CA ILE A 126 17.22 -7.11 -14.31
C ILE A 126 16.54 -7.58 -13.02
N ALA A 127 15.25 -7.90 -13.08
CA ALA A 127 14.49 -8.39 -11.92
C ALA A 127 15.07 -9.70 -11.37
N LYS A 128 15.51 -10.62 -12.24
CA LYS A 128 16.20 -11.85 -11.82
C LYS A 128 17.53 -11.55 -11.13
N ALA A 129 18.33 -10.63 -11.67
CA ALA A 129 19.59 -10.21 -11.05
C ALA A 129 19.35 -9.55 -9.68
N ASP A 130 18.31 -8.72 -9.56
CA ASP A 130 17.92 -8.11 -8.30
C ASP A 130 17.57 -9.15 -7.22
N VAL A 131 16.75 -10.16 -7.54
CA VAL A 131 16.42 -11.24 -6.61
C VAL A 131 17.67 -12.01 -6.16
N VAL A 132 18.65 -12.23 -7.05
CA VAL A 132 19.93 -12.87 -6.69
C VAL A 132 20.74 -11.96 -5.76
N CYS A 133 20.90 -10.69 -6.12
CA CYS A 133 21.71 -9.74 -5.36
C CYS A 133 21.13 -9.39 -3.99
N THR A 134 19.80 -9.29 -3.87
CA THR A 134 19.13 -9.07 -2.58
C THR A 134 19.32 -10.26 -1.64
N ARG A 135 19.30 -11.49 -2.16
CA ARG A 135 19.58 -12.71 -1.40
C ARG A 135 21.04 -12.81 -0.98
N GLU A 136 21.98 -12.60 -1.90
CA GLU A 136 23.43 -12.66 -1.63
C GLU A 136 23.85 -11.70 -0.53
N THR A 137 23.22 -10.52 -0.48
CA THR A 137 23.59 -9.44 0.44
C THR A 137 22.76 -9.41 1.72
N ASN A 138 21.73 -10.27 1.81
CA ASN A 138 20.75 -10.28 2.89
C ASN A 138 20.14 -8.89 3.18
N LEU A 139 20.03 -8.03 2.17
CA LEU A 139 19.57 -6.66 2.33
C LEU A 139 18.14 -6.60 2.95
N PRO A 140 17.15 -7.37 2.47
CA PRO A 140 15.82 -7.36 3.08
C PRO A 140 15.83 -7.85 4.54
N GLY A 141 16.62 -8.88 4.86
CA GLY A 141 16.71 -9.40 6.23
C GLY A 141 17.30 -8.38 7.21
N ILE A 142 18.34 -7.66 6.78
CA ILE A 142 18.93 -6.58 7.57
C ILE A 142 17.92 -5.44 7.75
N ALA A 143 17.30 -4.95 6.67
CA ALA A 143 16.35 -3.85 6.73
C ALA A 143 15.14 -4.16 7.64
N VAL A 144 14.56 -5.36 7.51
CA VAL A 144 13.45 -5.81 8.37
C VAL A 144 13.87 -5.90 9.84
N ALA A 145 15.06 -6.43 10.14
CA ALA A 145 15.54 -6.52 11.52
C ALA A 145 15.75 -5.13 12.15
N VAL A 146 16.32 -4.19 11.40
CA VAL A 146 16.51 -2.80 11.81
C VAL A 146 15.18 -2.10 12.04
N MET A 147 14.28 -2.14 11.05
CA MET A 147 12.98 -1.50 11.12
C MET A 147 12.15 -2.05 12.27
N ALA A 148 12.15 -3.37 12.48
CA ALA A 148 11.44 -3.98 13.59
C ALA A 148 11.98 -3.55 14.97
N ALA A 149 13.30 -3.32 15.10
CA ALA A 149 13.87 -2.78 16.33
C ALA A 149 13.41 -1.34 16.59
N ILE A 150 13.43 -0.49 15.57
CA ILE A 150 12.96 0.90 15.64
C ILE A 150 11.47 0.96 15.97
N GLN A 151 10.64 0.15 15.29
CA GLN A 151 9.21 0.10 15.56
C GLN A 151 8.90 -0.39 16.97
N ARG A 152 9.64 -1.38 17.49
CA ARG A 152 9.47 -1.84 18.89
C ARG A 152 9.81 -0.73 19.90
N GLU A 153 10.88 0.03 19.65
CA GLU A 153 11.25 1.19 20.46
C GLU A 153 10.14 2.26 20.42
N GLN A 154 9.64 2.62 19.23
CA GLN A 154 8.55 3.59 19.10
C GLN A 154 7.28 3.13 19.80
N VAL A 155 6.89 1.85 19.67
CA VAL A 155 5.72 1.30 20.37
C VAL A 155 5.90 1.37 21.88
N ALA A 156 7.10 1.07 22.40
CA ALA A 156 7.37 1.17 23.84
C ALA A 156 7.27 2.62 24.33
N THR A 157 7.84 3.57 23.59
CA THR A 157 7.85 5.00 23.92
C THR A 157 6.47 5.64 23.81
N HIS A 158 5.67 5.25 22.82
CA HIS A 158 4.38 5.88 22.51
C HIS A 158 3.16 5.02 22.92
N ARG A 159 3.36 4.02 23.78
CA ARG A 159 2.35 3.01 24.14
C ARG A 159 0.97 3.60 24.46
N ALA A 160 0.90 4.51 25.43
CA ALA A 160 -0.37 5.07 25.89
C ALA A 160 -1.11 5.85 24.78
N ALA A 161 -0.38 6.60 23.96
CA ALA A 161 -0.96 7.34 22.84
C ALA A 161 -1.44 6.40 21.72
N LEU A 162 -0.69 5.33 21.45
CA LEU A 162 -1.09 4.28 20.50
C LEU A 162 -2.32 3.49 21.00
N GLU A 163 -2.40 3.19 22.30
CA GLU A 163 -3.57 2.53 22.91
C GLU A 163 -4.82 3.43 22.90
N THR A 164 -4.63 4.73 23.10
CA THR A 164 -5.70 5.72 22.91
C THR A 164 -6.19 5.72 21.47
N GLY A 165 -5.27 5.82 20.49
CA GLY A 165 -5.62 5.77 19.07
C GLY A 165 -6.32 4.47 18.67
N ARG A 166 -5.90 3.33 19.23
CA ARG A 166 -6.59 2.04 19.03
C ARG A 166 -8.02 2.08 19.54
N SER A 167 -8.25 2.64 20.73
CA SER A 167 -9.59 2.73 21.33
C SER A 167 -10.54 3.60 20.49
N VAL A 168 -10.02 4.68 19.90
CA VAL A 168 -10.76 5.54 18.96
C VAL A 168 -11.12 4.77 17.68
N ILE A 169 -10.17 4.03 17.10
CA ILE A 169 -10.44 3.18 15.92
C ILE A 169 -11.48 2.10 16.24
N ASP A 170 -11.39 1.45 17.40
CA ASP A 170 -12.36 0.44 17.83
C ASP A 170 -13.76 1.05 17.97
N GLU A 171 -13.87 2.32 18.37
CA GLU A 171 -15.13 3.05 18.43
C GLU A 171 -15.68 3.38 17.04
N TYR A 172 -14.83 3.83 16.10
CA TYR A 172 -15.22 4.00 14.69
C TYR A 172 -15.80 2.70 14.11
N VAL A 173 -15.14 1.56 14.35
CA VAL A 173 -15.58 0.25 13.86
C VAL A 173 -16.90 -0.17 14.50
N ARG A 174 -17.08 0.04 15.82
CA ARG A 174 -18.36 -0.25 16.50
C ARG A 174 -19.50 0.57 15.92
N LYS A 175 -19.30 1.89 15.75
CA LYS A 175 -20.33 2.78 15.20
C LYS A 175 -20.67 2.41 13.76
N ALA A 176 -19.66 2.09 12.94
CA ALA A 176 -19.88 1.63 11.58
C ALA A 176 -20.71 0.34 11.51
N ARG A 177 -20.46 -0.64 12.39
CA ARG A 177 -21.28 -1.85 12.51
C ARG A 177 -22.73 -1.53 12.85
N THR A 178 -22.98 -0.68 13.85
CA THR A 178 -24.34 -0.26 14.20
C THR A 178 -25.08 0.39 13.03
N ILE A 179 -24.39 1.21 12.21
CA ILE A 179 -24.98 1.83 11.02
C ILE A 179 -25.35 0.78 9.97
N ILE A 180 -24.48 -0.20 9.72
CA ILE A 180 -24.73 -1.27 8.73
C ILE A 180 -25.88 -2.17 9.19
N ASP A 181 -25.86 -2.59 10.46
CA ASP A 181 -26.88 -3.47 11.03
C ASP A 181 -28.24 -2.77 11.14
N GLY A 182 -28.24 -1.47 11.48
CA GLY A 182 -29.46 -0.65 11.57
C GLY A 182 -29.98 -0.12 10.23
N GLY A 183 -29.16 -0.15 9.16
CA GLY A 183 -29.53 0.26 7.79
C GLY A 183 -30.06 -0.88 6.93
N SER A 184 -30.17 -2.09 7.47
CA SER A 184 -30.70 -3.28 6.79
C SER A 184 -32.22 -3.47 7.00
N GLY A 185 -32.94 -2.41 7.40
CA GLY A 185 -34.38 -2.40 7.67
C GLY A 185 -35.17 -1.52 6.71
#